data_AF-A0A524DCB3-F1
#
_entry.id   AF-A0A524DCB3-F1
#
_cell.length_a   1.000
_cell.length_b   1.000
_cell.length_c   1.000
_cell.angle_alpha   90.00
_cell.angle_beta   90.00
_cell.angle_gamma   90.00
#
_symmetry.space_group_name_H-M   'P 1'
#
loop_
_entity.id
_entity.type
_entity.pdbx_description
1 polymer ?
#
loop_
_entity_poly.entity_id
_entity_poly.type
_entity_poly.pdbx_seq_one_letter_code
_entity_poly.pdbx_strand_id
1 'polypeptide(L)'
;MEQHKQLSLEFDEGLINKILENVNMRYIILFLHIIRNDLFKDLSDTSLIESYNKVIMLDEIYKGNVLTFWEEWFIETSIDLGLIKNIRSMREFEQKDQDFVIKLGEETVTIEGDTISVPADILYLMITKKFPFLSRKNFNLALTQLKSVRCEYSGVIHPFIYQIGEEDYTISDDLYYILEGFGNIYQAVKIEHTIEQFYNRFEEIREKIEELIEIFDPTLNRKRVITKITQAIDNESEIIKFLKEEDVSLSDKFEYKNIDKTEPIFKKWYSQLTELLKYRYRMNSIDKQLNDVRRYYTGEDRRNSYLEFIEKVSFNEDDIINNIKNDLVSLREEIIDINENVSELTKKQIKLLNLDYERYLIENS
;
A
#
# COMPACT_ATOMS: atom_id res chain seq x y z
N MET A 1 -17.17 18.20 37.31
CA MET A 1 -16.42 17.91 36.08
C MET A 1 -15.01 18.37 36.33
N GLU A 2 -14.09 17.44 36.61
CA GLU A 2 -12.66 17.76 36.51
C GLU A 2 -12.37 18.29 35.10
N GLN A 3 -11.53 19.32 35.00
CA GLN A 3 -11.14 19.85 33.70
C GLN A 3 -10.29 18.79 33.01
N HIS A 4 -10.86 18.15 31.99
CA HIS A 4 -10.14 17.26 31.07
C HIS A 4 -9.01 18.02 30.38
N LYS A 5 -7.77 17.80 30.85
CA LYS A 5 -6.56 18.55 30.46
C LYS A 5 -5.54 17.71 29.71
N GLN A 6 -5.53 16.39 29.91
CA GLN A 6 -4.60 15.44 29.28
C GLN A 6 -5.35 14.59 28.29
N LEU A 7 -4.69 14.11 27.23
CA LEU A 7 -5.33 13.23 26.26
C LEU A 7 -5.61 11.88 26.95
N SER A 8 -6.82 11.34 26.80
CA SER A 8 -7.19 10.05 27.41
C SER A 8 -8.20 9.29 26.55
N LEU A 9 -8.22 7.96 26.65
CA LEU A 9 -9.23 7.17 25.92
C LEU A 9 -10.66 7.45 26.38
N GLU A 10 -10.90 7.64 27.69
CA GLU A 10 -12.25 7.87 28.24
C GLU A 10 -12.95 9.06 27.57
N PHE A 11 -12.21 10.14 27.30
CA PHE A 11 -12.75 11.37 26.72
C PHE A 11 -12.41 11.55 25.23
N ASP A 12 -11.29 11.01 24.73
CA ASP A 12 -10.78 11.36 23.40
C ASP A 12 -10.71 10.18 22.42
N GLU A 13 -11.23 9.00 22.75
CA GLU A 13 -11.22 7.84 21.84
C GLU A 13 -11.77 8.18 20.44
N GLY A 14 -12.91 8.87 20.36
CA GLY A 14 -13.51 9.29 19.10
C GLY A 14 -12.61 10.24 18.30
N LEU A 15 -11.91 11.15 19.00
CA LEU A 15 -10.96 12.08 18.40
C LEU A 15 -9.73 11.33 17.86
N ILE A 16 -9.16 10.42 18.66
CA ILE A 16 -8.00 9.61 18.29
C ILE A 16 -8.33 8.76 17.06
N ASN A 17 -9.47 8.06 17.06
CA ASN A 17 -9.92 7.27 15.93
C ASN A 17 -10.06 8.12 14.66
N LYS A 18 -10.72 9.27 14.74
CA LYS A 18 -10.86 10.20 13.61
C LYS A 18 -9.52 10.67 13.05
N ILE A 19 -8.52 10.91 13.91
CA ILE A 19 -7.17 11.28 13.47
C ILE A 19 -6.46 10.09 12.80
N LEU A 20 -6.55 8.90 13.38
CA LEU A 20 -5.96 7.67 12.82
C LEU A 20 -6.67 7.19 11.53
N GLU A 21 -7.91 7.61 11.29
CA GLU A 21 -8.60 7.39 10.02
C GLU A 21 -8.05 8.27 8.89
N ASN A 22 -7.48 9.44 9.22
CA ASN A 22 -6.82 10.27 8.24
C ASN A 22 -5.44 9.69 7.92
N VAL A 23 -5.35 9.00 6.79
CA VAL A 23 -4.14 8.31 6.33
C VAL A 23 -2.89 9.20 6.32
N ASN A 24 -3.01 10.49 6.01
CA ASN A 24 -1.86 11.42 6.01
C ASN A 24 -1.35 11.70 7.43
N MET A 25 -2.25 11.77 8.41
CA MET A 25 -1.92 12.00 9.82
C MET A 25 -1.49 10.72 10.53
N ARG A 26 -2.21 9.63 10.27
CA ARG A 26 -1.97 8.31 10.84
C ARG A 26 -0.50 7.92 10.73
N TYR A 27 0.06 7.91 9.52
CA TYR A 27 1.43 7.41 9.37
C TYR A 27 2.48 8.31 10.01
N ILE A 28 2.23 9.61 10.20
CA ILE A 28 3.10 10.47 10.99
C ILE A 28 3.15 9.96 12.44
N ILE A 29 1.97 9.78 13.04
CA ILE A 29 1.84 9.28 14.42
C ILE A 29 2.50 7.90 14.56
N LEU A 30 2.13 6.95 13.69
CA LEU A 30 2.61 5.58 13.79
C LEU A 30 4.11 5.49 13.59
N PHE A 31 4.70 6.23 12.65
CA PHE A 31 6.15 6.18 12.47
C PHE A 31 6.89 6.85 13.62
N LEU A 32 6.40 7.96 14.18
CA LEU A 32 7.00 8.54 15.38
C LEU A 32 6.91 7.55 16.57
N HIS A 33 5.78 6.86 16.73
CA HIS A 33 5.65 5.78 17.71
C HIS A 33 6.64 4.64 17.46
N ILE A 34 6.72 4.12 16.23
CA ILE A 34 7.63 3.02 15.87
C ILE A 34 9.09 3.40 16.11
N ILE A 35 9.48 4.64 15.77
CA ILE A 35 10.83 5.14 16.05
C ILE A 35 11.08 5.16 17.56
N ARG A 36 10.15 5.70 18.34
CA ARG A 36 10.28 5.74 19.80
C ARG A 36 10.33 4.35 20.43
N ASN A 37 9.39 3.48 20.07
CA ASN A 37 9.18 2.18 20.68
C ASN A 37 10.04 1.07 20.08
N ASP A 38 9.82 0.75 18.81
CA ASP A 38 10.43 -0.42 18.17
C ASP A 38 11.90 -0.20 17.83
N LEU A 39 12.28 1.03 17.51
CA LEU A 39 13.69 1.36 17.23
C LEU A 39 14.46 1.68 18.50
N PHE A 40 13.95 2.55 19.37
CA PHE A 40 14.70 3.05 20.55
C PHE A 40 14.19 2.57 21.91
N LYS A 41 13.19 1.68 21.96
CA LYS A 41 12.67 1.07 23.20
C LYS A 41 12.29 2.09 24.28
N ASP A 42 11.71 3.21 23.87
CA ASP A 42 11.39 4.35 24.76
C ASP A 42 12.58 4.78 25.64
N LEU A 43 13.79 4.72 25.07
CA LEU A 43 15.06 5.04 25.74
C LEU A 43 15.38 4.17 26.97
N SER A 44 14.67 3.06 27.17
CA SER A 44 14.87 2.15 28.31
C SER A 44 16.19 1.35 28.23
N ASP A 45 16.77 1.23 27.04
CA ASP A 45 18.00 0.50 26.76
C ASP A 45 19.17 1.46 26.54
N THR A 46 19.86 1.82 27.62
CA THR A 46 20.97 2.80 27.56
C THR A 46 22.12 2.34 26.66
N SER A 47 22.38 1.02 26.60
CA SER A 47 23.44 0.45 25.75
C SER A 47 23.12 0.67 24.27
N LEU A 48 21.86 0.45 23.88
CA LEU A 48 21.38 0.74 22.54
C LEU A 48 21.57 2.21 22.17
N ILE A 49 21.18 3.13 23.06
CA ILE A 49 21.27 4.58 22.82
C ILE A 49 22.74 5.01 22.66
N GLU A 50 23.64 4.51 23.51
CA GLU A 50 25.07 4.77 23.39
C GLU A 50 25.64 4.24 22.07
N SER A 51 25.26 3.04 21.66
CA SER A 51 25.68 2.44 20.39
C SER A 51 25.18 3.22 19.18
N TYR A 52 23.95 3.72 19.22
CA TYR A 52 23.41 4.61 18.20
C TYR A 52 24.22 5.91 18.10
N ASN A 53 24.39 6.60 19.23
CA ASN A 53 25.10 7.88 19.31
C ASN A 53 26.56 7.77 18.84
N LYS A 54 27.26 6.67 19.17
CA LYS A 54 28.62 6.41 18.69
C LYS A 54 28.73 6.36 17.18
N VAL A 55 27.72 5.83 16.50
CA VAL A 55 27.72 5.71 15.02
C VAL A 55 27.39 7.06 14.38
N ILE A 56 26.38 7.78 14.87
CA ILE A 56 25.94 9.04 14.24
C ILE A 56 26.90 10.22 14.46
N MET A 57 27.80 10.13 15.45
CA MET A 57 28.87 11.12 15.68
C MET A 57 30.06 10.99 14.72
N LEU A 58 30.09 9.95 13.87
CA LEU A 58 31.16 9.75 12.89
C LEU A 58 30.95 10.65 11.67
N ASP A 59 32.03 11.23 11.15
CA ASP A 59 32.01 12.04 9.92
C ASP A 59 31.52 11.23 8.70
N GLU A 60 31.98 9.98 8.59
CA GLU A 60 31.50 9.00 7.62
C GLU A 60 31.17 7.69 8.33
N ILE A 61 29.98 7.16 8.04
CA ILE A 61 29.50 5.91 8.63
C ILE A 61 29.77 4.79 7.63
N TYR A 62 30.62 3.84 7.98
CA TYR A 62 30.86 2.64 7.18
C TYR A 62 30.07 1.45 7.71
N LYS A 63 29.78 0.47 6.84
CA LYS A 63 29.15 -0.80 7.24
C LYS A 63 29.89 -1.45 8.42
N GLY A 64 31.22 -1.41 8.42
CA GLY A 64 32.05 -1.92 9.51
C GLY A 64 31.76 -1.27 10.87
N ASN A 65 31.51 0.05 10.90
CA ASN A 65 31.11 0.74 12.12
C ASN A 65 29.74 0.27 12.61
N VAL A 66 28.77 0.20 11.69
CA VAL A 66 27.41 -0.26 12.00
C VAL A 66 27.44 -1.68 12.58
N LEU A 67 28.16 -2.61 11.95
CA LEU A 67 28.31 -3.99 12.44
C LEU A 67 29.05 -4.09 13.79
N THR A 68 29.90 -3.12 14.11
CA THR A 68 30.66 -3.12 15.37
C THR A 68 29.80 -2.65 16.54
N PHE A 69 28.90 -1.68 16.32
CA PHE A 69 28.17 -1.02 17.39
C PHE A 69 26.69 -1.42 17.47
N TRP A 70 26.05 -1.72 16.36
CA TRP A 70 24.61 -2.00 16.31
C TRP A 70 24.35 -3.50 16.28
N GLU A 71 23.32 -3.92 17.02
CA GLU A 71 22.82 -5.29 16.97
C GLU A 71 22.06 -5.55 15.67
N GLU A 72 22.05 -6.81 15.23
CA GLU A 72 21.46 -7.21 13.94
C GLU A 72 19.99 -6.78 13.80
N TRP A 73 19.18 -6.96 14.84
CA TRP A 73 17.77 -6.57 14.83
C TRP A 73 17.58 -5.06 14.66
N PHE A 74 18.48 -4.24 15.23
CA PHE A 74 18.42 -2.78 15.12
C PHE A 74 18.82 -2.33 13.71
N ILE A 75 19.81 -3.00 13.11
CA ILE A 75 20.19 -2.79 11.71
C ILE A 75 19.02 -3.15 10.79
N GLU A 76 18.41 -4.33 10.98
CA GLU A 76 17.26 -4.79 10.20
C GLU A 76 16.10 -3.80 10.29
N THR A 77 15.75 -3.36 11.51
CA THR A 77 14.67 -2.39 11.75
C THR A 77 15.00 -1.03 11.12
N SER A 78 16.25 -0.55 11.26
CA SER A 78 16.71 0.69 10.63
C SER A 78 16.63 0.65 9.11
N ILE A 79 16.97 -0.48 8.48
CA ILE A 79 16.83 -0.68 7.03
C ILE A 79 15.35 -0.71 6.65
N ASP A 80 14.53 -1.48 7.36
CA ASP A 80 13.11 -1.65 7.03
C ASP A 80 12.32 -0.33 7.12
N LEU A 81 12.57 0.47 8.16
CA LEU A 81 11.98 1.79 8.33
C LEU A 81 12.51 2.80 7.30
N GLY A 82 13.68 2.54 6.71
CA GLY A 82 14.31 3.47 5.77
C GLY A 82 15.14 4.56 6.44
N LEU A 83 15.56 4.36 7.68
CA LEU A 83 16.59 5.20 8.32
C LEU A 83 17.89 5.11 7.52
N ILE A 84 18.28 3.90 7.11
CA ILE A 84 19.37 3.71 6.15
C ILE A 84 18.81 3.90 4.73
N LYS A 85 19.24 4.98 4.06
CA LYS A 85 18.68 5.45 2.77
C LYS A 85 19.23 4.70 1.56
N ASN A 86 20.47 4.23 1.63
CA ASN A 86 21.19 3.64 0.49
C ASN A 86 21.28 2.12 0.52
N ILE A 87 20.46 1.47 1.35
CA ILE A 87 20.31 0.01 1.44
C ILE A 87 18.82 -0.31 1.48
N ARG A 88 18.38 -1.27 0.65
CA ARG A 88 16.96 -1.63 0.51
C ARG A 88 16.54 -2.81 1.37
N SER A 89 17.49 -3.66 1.74
CA SER A 89 17.20 -4.90 2.49
C SER A 89 18.43 -5.38 3.26
N MET A 90 18.21 -6.23 4.26
CA MET A 90 19.30 -6.87 5.01
C MET A 90 20.20 -7.72 4.11
N ARG A 91 19.61 -8.44 3.14
CA ARG A 91 20.38 -9.18 2.12
C ARG A 91 21.32 -8.27 1.31
N GLU A 92 20.86 -7.08 0.93
CA GLU A 92 21.73 -6.12 0.25
C GLU A 92 22.85 -5.63 1.18
N PHE A 93 22.52 -5.33 2.44
CA PHE A 93 23.49 -4.91 3.45
C PHE A 93 24.61 -5.94 3.61
N GLU A 94 24.27 -7.21 3.77
CA GLU A 94 25.21 -8.33 3.92
C GLU A 94 26.20 -8.44 2.77
N GLN A 95 25.75 -8.17 1.54
CA GLN A 95 26.57 -8.27 0.32
C GLN A 95 27.56 -7.11 0.14
N LYS A 96 27.41 -5.99 0.86
CA LYS A 96 28.35 -4.87 0.78
C LYS A 96 29.65 -5.16 1.51
N ASP A 97 30.75 -4.57 1.07
CA ASP A 97 32.02 -4.61 1.79
C ASP A 97 31.98 -3.77 3.08
N GLN A 98 32.89 -4.02 4.02
CA GLN A 98 32.90 -3.32 5.31
C GLN A 98 33.17 -1.81 5.18
N ASP A 99 33.87 -1.39 4.14
CA ASP A 99 34.17 0.01 3.78
C ASP A 99 33.06 0.66 2.94
N PHE A 100 31.91 0.00 2.75
CA PHE A 100 30.76 0.62 2.12
C PHE A 100 30.18 1.72 3.02
N VAL A 101 30.04 2.93 2.46
CA VAL A 101 29.45 4.08 3.17
C VAL A 101 27.94 3.90 3.33
N ILE A 102 27.46 3.98 4.57
CA ILE A 102 26.05 3.96 4.96
C ILE A 102 25.54 5.41 5.08
N LYS A 103 24.37 5.68 4.51
CA LYS A 103 23.75 7.01 4.53
C LYS A 103 22.46 7.00 5.36
N LEU A 104 22.43 7.80 6.43
CA LEU A 104 21.24 7.96 7.28
C LEU A 104 20.38 9.18 6.88
N GLY A 105 20.99 10.21 6.31
CA GLY A 105 20.37 11.46 5.88
C GLY A 105 21.37 12.62 5.89
N GLU A 106 20.93 13.83 5.53
CA GLU A 106 21.72 15.03 5.86
C GLU A 106 21.64 15.28 7.38
N GLU A 107 20.43 15.17 7.92
CA GLU A 107 20.15 15.03 9.34
C GLU A 107 19.55 13.64 9.60
N THR A 108 19.58 13.18 10.86
CA THR A 108 19.07 11.88 11.31
C THR A 108 18.30 12.05 12.62
N VAL A 109 17.64 11.00 13.10
CA VAL A 109 17.01 10.98 14.42
C VAL A 109 18.04 11.34 15.49
N THR A 110 17.69 12.28 16.37
CA THR A 110 18.54 12.73 17.48
C THR A 110 17.91 12.36 18.82
N ILE A 111 18.75 12.15 19.82
CA ILE A 111 18.33 11.81 21.18
C ILE A 111 18.96 12.82 22.13
N GLU A 112 18.11 13.64 22.74
CA GLU A 112 18.51 14.69 23.68
C GLU A 112 17.79 14.47 25.01
N GLY A 113 18.52 14.02 26.03
CA GLY A 113 17.93 13.68 27.32
C GLY A 113 16.95 12.51 27.21
N ASP A 114 15.69 12.78 27.54
CA ASP A 114 14.56 11.85 27.46
C ASP A 114 13.75 11.99 26.16
N THR A 115 14.21 12.81 25.22
CA THR A 115 13.45 13.16 24.03
C THR A 115 14.09 12.60 22.76
N ILE A 116 13.28 11.90 21.96
CA ILE A 116 13.64 11.46 20.61
C ILE A 116 13.06 12.45 19.60
N SER A 117 13.93 13.07 18.82
CA SER A 117 13.61 14.09 17.82
C SER A 117 13.85 13.56 16.42
N VAL A 118 12.82 13.62 15.57
CA VAL A 118 12.88 13.09 14.20
C VAL A 118 12.74 14.24 13.20
N PRO A 119 13.76 14.48 12.35
CA PRO A 119 13.67 15.50 11.31
C PRO A 119 12.53 15.22 10.32
N ALA A 120 11.81 16.26 9.91
CA ALA A 120 10.65 16.16 9.01
C ALA A 120 10.98 15.42 7.70
N ASP A 121 12.16 15.66 7.14
CA ASP A 121 12.63 15.01 5.91
C ASP A 121 12.87 13.52 6.10
N ILE A 122 13.41 13.12 7.24
CA ILE A 122 13.63 11.70 7.56
C ILE A 122 12.29 11.01 7.76
N LEU A 123 11.39 11.60 8.55
CA LEU A 123 10.07 11.06 8.79
C LEU A 123 9.29 10.89 7.47
N TYR A 124 9.31 11.91 6.60
CA TYR A 124 8.66 11.86 5.29
C TYR A 124 9.25 10.74 4.41
N LEU A 125 10.58 10.61 4.34
CA LEU A 125 11.23 9.56 3.55
C LEU A 125 10.90 8.16 4.07
N MET A 126 10.90 7.96 5.39
CA MET A 126 10.52 6.69 6.01
C MET A 126 9.08 6.30 5.66
N ILE A 127 8.14 7.24 5.80
CA ILE A 127 6.73 6.99 5.48
C ILE A 127 6.57 6.68 3.99
N THR A 128 7.11 7.52 3.12
CA THR A 128 6.93 7.39 1.65
C THR A 128 7.64 6.18 1.06
N LYS A 129 8.69 5.65 1.71
CA LYS A 129 9.30 4.36 1.35
C LYS A 129 8.27 3.22 1.40
N LYS A 130 7.36 3.25 2.37
CA LYS A 130 6.30 2.23 2.52
C LYS A 130 4.97 2.66 1.88
N PHE A 131 4.65 3.95 1.90
CA PHE A 131 3.37 4.53 1.47
C PHE A 131 3.60 5.70 0.50
N PRO A 132 3.90 5.41 -0.79
CA PRO A 132 4.36 6.40 -1.75
C PRO A 132 3.30 7.45 -2.15
N PHE A 133 2.03 7.25 -1.78
CA PHE A 133 0.95 8.18 -2.10
C PHE A 133 0.95 9.46 -1.24
N LEU A 134 1.68 9.48 -0.12
CA LEU A 134 1.75 10.66 0.75
C LEU A 134 2.60 11.75 0.09
N SER A 135 1.96 12.79 -0.42
CA SER A 135 2.67 13.95 -0.97
C SER A 135 3.27 14.84 0.13
N ARG A 136 4.39 15.52 -0.17
CA ARG A 136 5.04 16.47 0.76
C ARG A 136 4.09 17.57 1.25
N LYS A 137 3.20 18.05 0.38
CA LYS A 137 2.16 19.04 0.75
C LYS A 137 1.20 18.49 1.81
N ASN A 138 0.70 17.26 1.62
CA ASN A 138 -0.22 16.63 2.57
C ASN A 138 0.48 16.30 3.89
N PHE A 139 1.74 15.87 3.83
CA PHE A 139 2.57 15.64 5.01
C PHE A 139 2.73 16.91 5.86
N ASN A 140 3.14 18.03 5.26
CA ASN A 140 3.31 19.30 5.98
C ASN A 140 1.99 19.84 6.56
N LEU A 141 0.88 19.66 5.83
CA LEU A 141 -0.44 20.02 6.34
C LEU A 141 -0.82 19.16 7.54
N ALA A 142 -0.59 17.85 7.47
CA ALA A 142 -0.86 16.91 8.55
C ALA A 142 -0.02 17.22 9.80
N LEU A 143 1.28 17.53 9.65
CA LEU A 143 2.13 17.98 10.77
C LEU A 143 1.54 19.23 11.47
N THR A 144 1.05 20.19 10.70
CA THR A 144 0.43 21.41 11.26
C THR A 144 -0.84 21.08 12.05
N GLN A 145 -1.68 20.19 11.53
CA GLN A 145 -2.93 19.79 12.15
C GLN A 145 -2.70 18.97 13.43
N LEU A 146 -1.72 18.05 13.42
CA LEU A 146 -1.38 17.20 14.57
C LEU A 146 -0.83 17.96 15.78
N LYS A 147 -0.23 19.14 15.57
CA LYS A 147 0.21 20.03 16.66
C LYS A 147 -0.94 20.75 17.38
N SER A 148 -2.12 20.79 16.77
CA SER A 148 -3.22 21.66 17.20
C SER A 148 -4.57 20.95 17.25
N VAL A 149 -4.56 19.65 17.59
CA VAL A 149 -5.78 18.85 17.69
C VAL A 149 -6.62 19.34 18.87
N ARG A 150 -7.85 19.76 18.61
CA ARG A 150 -8.75 20.32 19.61
C ARG A 150 -9.67 19.24 20.19
N CYS A 151 -9.68 19.10 21.51
CA CYS A 151 -10.61 18.25 22.22
C CYS A 151 -12.05 18.68 21.96
N GLU A 152 -12.91 17.72 21.62
CA GLU A 152 -14.33 17.97 21.37
C GLU A 152 -15.10 18.27 22.67
N TYR A 153 -14.64 17.75 23.82
CA TYR A 153 -15.31 17.89 25.12
C TYR A 153 -14.90 19.13 25.91
N SER A 154 -13.60 19.40 26.02
CA SER A 154 -13.08 20.51 26.84
C SER A 154 -12.64 21.73 26.02
N GLY A 155 -12.50 21.58 24.70
CA GLY A 155 -11.95 22.61 23.83
C GLY A 155 -10.45 22.88 24.01
N VAL A 156 -9.78 22.14 24.91
CA VAL A 156 -8.33 22.14 25.12
C VAL A 156 -7.64 21.60 23.88
N ILE A 157 -6.41 22.07 23.61
CA ILE A 157 -5.58 21.52 22.53
C ILE A 157 -4.80 20.34 23.12
N HIS A 158 -4.95 19.16 22.54
CA HIS A 158 -4.10 17.99 22.78
C HIS A 158 -3.15 17.86 21.59
N PRO A 159 -1.90 18.32 21.67
CA PRO A 159 -0.93 18.07 20.61
C PRO A 159 -0.67 16.56 20.54
N PHE A 160 -0.84 15.97 19.35
CA PHE A 160 -0.50 14.56 19.12
C PHE A 160 0.99 14.41 18.82
N ILE A 161 1.61 15.50 18.33
CA ILE A 161 3.04 15.64 18.12
C ILE A 161 3.49 17.01 18.63
N TYR A 162 4.76 17.10 19.00
CA TYR A 162 5.45 18.36 19.30
C TYR A 162 6.51 18.64 18.23
N GLN A 163 6.73 19.92 17.97
CA GLN A 163 7.85 20.39 17.15
C GLN A 163 8.96 20.87 18.06
N ILE A 164 10.16 20.35 17.84
CA ILE A 164 11.39 20.69 18.58
C ILE A 164 12.29 21.42 17.60
N GLY A 165 12.81 22.59 17.99
CA GLY A 165 13.58 23.43 17.07
C GLY A 165 12.78 23.86 15.83
N GLU A 166 13.43 23.88 14.67
CA GLU A 166 12.83 24.36 13.41
C GLU A 166 12.07 23.27 12.64
N GLU A 167 12.59 22.05 12.52
CA GLU A 167 11.98 21.01 11.68
C GLU A 167 11.95 19.60 12.29
N ASP A 168 12.20 19.45 13.60
CA ASP A 168 12.18 18.15 14.27
C ASP A 168 10.85 17.91 14.98
N TYR A 169 10.44 16.65 15.03
CA TYR A 169 9.16 16.24 15.59
C TYR A 169 9.30 15.07 16.55
N THR A 170 8.48 15.07 17.59
CA THR A 170 8.31 13.95 18.52
C THR A 170 6.83 13.67 18.78
N ILE A 171 6.48 12.44 19.12
CA ILE A 171 5.12 12.06 19.51
C ILE A 171 4.86 12.52 20.95
N SER A 172 3.65 12.97 21.25
CA SER A 172 3.28 13.31 22.63
C SER A 172 3.27 12.07 23.53
N ASP A 173 3.73 12.21 24.78
CA ASP A 173 3.71 11.11 25.76
C ASP A 173 2.32 10.51 25.98
N ASP A 174 1.29 11.35 26.14
CA ASP A 174 -0.09 10.87 26.34
C ASP A 174 -0.51 9.93 25.20
N LEU A 175 -0.32 10.35 23.94
CA LEU A 175 -0.65 9.53 22.78
C LEU A 175 0.25 8.29 22.68
N TYR A 176 1.55 8.41 22.99
CA TYR A 176 2.47 7.29 23.01
C TYR A 176 1.99 6.17 23.93
N TYR A 177 1.72 6.48 25.20
CA TYR A 177 1.27 5.49 26.18
C TYR A 177 -0.13 4.94 25.88
N ILE A 178 -1.02 5.75 25.28
CA ILE A 178 -2.30 5.24 24.79
C ILE A 178 -2.07 4.18 23.70
N LEU A 179 -1.23 4.49 22.71
CA LEU A 179 -0.95 3.61 21.58
C LEU A 179 -0.22 2.33 22.01
N GLU A 180 0.72 2.43 22.94
CA GLU A 180 1.42 1.28 23.54
C GLU A 180 0.43 0.26 24.12
N GLY A 181 -0.66 0.74 24.72
CA GLY A 181 -1.72 -0.09 25.28
C GLY A 181 -2.44 -0.99 24.27
N PHE A 182 -2.43 -0.65 22.97
CA PHE A 182 -3.03 -1.46 21.91
C PHE A 182 -2.04 -2.47 21.30
N GLY A 183 -0.76 -2.43 21.68
CA GLY A 183 0.25 -3.42 21.29
C GLY A 183 1.19 -2.97 20.18
N ASN A 184 1.46 -3.87 19.23
CA ASN A 184 2.51 -3.75 18.22
C ASN A 184 2.05 -3.00 16.96
N ILE A 185 2.23 -1.68 16.97
CA ILE A 185 1.97 -0.81 15.82
C ILE A 185 2.84 -1.17 14.60
N TYR A 186 4.10 -1.54 14.81
CA TYR A 186 5.00 -1.87 13.71
C TYR A 186 4.49 -3.07 12.90
N GLN A 187 3.88 -4.06 13.58
CA GLN A 187 3.23 -5.21 12.96
C GLN A 187 1.99 -4.80 12.15
N ALA A 188 1.14 -3.92 12.68
CA ALA A 188 -0.02 -3.39 11.96
C ALA A 188 0.41 -2.69 10.65
N VAL A 189 1.42 -1.82 10.72
CA VAL A 189 2.01 -1.13 9.55
C VAL A 189 2.60 -2.12 8.54
N LYS A 190 3.27 -3.20 9.00
CA LYS A 190 3.80 -4.26 8.11
C LYS A 190 2.68 -4.98 7.35
N ILE A 191 1.57 -5.29 8.01
CA ILE A 191 0.42 -5.94 7.37
C ILE A 191 -0.20 -5.00 6.33
N GLU A 192 -0.46 -3.74 6.68
CA GLU A 192 -0.97 -2.74 5.73
C GLU A 192 -0.06 -2.60 4.51
N HIS A 193 1.25 -2.45 4.73
CA HIS A 193 2.20 -2.32 3.65
C HIS A 193 2.20 -3.53 2.71
N THR A 194 2.04 -4.74 3.27
CA THR A 194 1.95 -5.97 2.49
C THR A 194 0.69 -6.00 1.62
N ILE A 195 -0.46 -5.60 2.17
CA ILE A 195 -1.72 -5.49 1.45
C ILE A 195 -1.62 -4.45 0.32
N GLU A 196 -1.05 -3.28 0.59
CA GLU A 196 -0.92 -2.20 -0.40
C GLU A 196 0.09 -2.57 -1.51
N GLN A 197 1.21 -3.23 -1.19
CA GLN A 197 2.12 -3.77 -2.21
C GLN A 197 1.44 -4.80 -3.11
N PHE A 198 0.57 -5.63 -2.53
CA PHE A 198 -0.22 -6.60 -3.29
C PHE A 198 -1.19 -5.89 -4.23
N TYR A 199 -1.93 -4.90 -3.71
CA TYR A 199 -2.89 -4.11 -4.47
C TYR A 199 -2.22 -3.40 -5.66
N ASN A 200 -1.04 -2.82 -5.47
CA ASN A 200 -0.29 -2.18 -6.58
C ASN A 200 0.04 -3.16 -7.72
N ARG A 201 0.49 -4.39 -7.41
CA ARG A 201 0.76 -5.42 -8.43
C ARG A 201 -0.52 -5.88 -9.13
N PHE A 202 -1.61 -6.02 -8.38
CA PHE A 202 -2.92 -6.32 -8.93
C PHE A 202 -3.34 -5.25 -9.95
N GLU A 203 -3.21 -3.97 -9.59
CA GLU A 203 -3.55 -2.85 -10.47
C GLU A 203 -2.71 -2.82 -11.74
N GLU A 204 -1.40 -3.05 -11.67
CA GLU A 204 -0.52 -3.13 -12.86
C GLU A 204 -1.02 -4.17 -13.88
N ILE A 205 -1.44 -5.35 -13.41
CA ILE A 205 -1.96 -6.42 -14.27
C ILE A 205 -3.34 -6.05 -14.81
N ARG A 206 -4.20 -5.46 -13.96
CA ARG A 206 -5.53 -4.98 -14.35
C ARG A 206 -5.41 -3.99 -15.49
N GLU A 207 -4.63 -2.92 -15.30
CA GLU A 207 -4.38 -1.88 -16.30
C GLU A 207 -3.87 -2.49 -17.61
N LYS A 208 -2.90 -3.42 -17.55
CA LYS A 208 -2.41 -4.11 -18.75
C LYS A 208 -3.53 -4.84 -19.51
N ILE A 209 -4.42 -5.55 -18.82
CA ILE A 209 -5.57 -6.23 -19.46
C ILE A 209 -6.50 -5.20 -20.13
N GLU A 210 -6.80 -4.11 -19.42
CA GLU A 210 -7.67 -3.04 -19.94
C GLU A 210 -7.09 -2.40 -21.21
N GLU A 211 -5.79 -2.10 -21.21
CA GLU A 211 -5.08 -1.57 -22.38
C GLU A 211 -5.09 -2.54 -23.57
N LEU A 212 -5.00 -3.86 -23.33
CA LEU A 212 -5.06 -4.86 -24.39
C LEU A 212 -6.47 -4.98 -24.98
N ILE A 213 -7.52 -4.93 -24.15
CA ILE A 213 -8.92 -4.93 -24.59
C ILE A 213 -9.22 -3.67 -25.43
N GLU A 214 -8.65 -2.53 -25.03
CA GLU A 214 -8.81 -1.25 -25.74
C GLU A 214 -8.34 -1.29 -27.20
N ILE A 215 -7.35 -2.13 -27.51
CA ILE A 215 -6.88 -2.35 -28.90
C ILE A 215 -7.98 -3.01 -29.74
N PHE A 216 -8.79 -3.89 -29.14
CA PHE A 216 -9.95 -4.47 -29.81
C PHE A 216 -11.06 -3.43 -29.90
N ASP A 217 -11.57 -2.92 -28.79
CA ASP A 217 -12.55 -1.83 -28.84
C ASP A 217 -12.60 -1.10 -27.50
N PRO A 218 -12.37 0.23 -27.45
CA PRO A 218 -12.41 0.99 -26.20
C PRO A 218 -13.81 0.95 -25.54
N THR A 219 -14.86 0.65 -26.30
CA THR A 219 -16.23 0.53 -25.78
C THR A 219 -16.35 -0.63 -24.78
N LEU A 220 -15.54 -1.69 -24.94
CA LEU A 220 -15.53 -2.85 -24.04
C LEU A 220 -15.01 -2.52 -22.64
N ASN A 221 -14.30 -1.40 -22.48
CA ASN A 221 -13.82 -0.90 -21.19
C ASN A 221 -14.83 0.03 -20.49
N ARG A 222 -15.98 0.33 -21.10
CA ARG A 222 -16.99 1.19 -20.48
C ARG A 222 -17.73 0.45 -19.38
N LYS A 223 -17.92 1.10 -18.23
CA LYS A 223 -18.61 0.53 -17.05
C LYS A 223 -19.91 -0.23 -17.37
N ARG A 224 -20.80 0.37 -18.18
CA ARG A 224 -22.07 -0.26 -18.59
C ARG A 224 -21.87 -1.54 -19.40
N VAL A 225 -20.85 -1.58 -20.26
CA VAL A 225 -20.53 -2.73 -21.12
C VAL A 225 -19.88 -3.83 -20.29
N ILE A 226 -18.99 -3.47 -19.35
CA ILE A 226 -18.40 -4.41 -18.38
C ILE A 226 -19.49 -5.15 -17.60
N THR A 227 -20.52 -4.43 -17.12
CA THR A 227 -21.66 -5.07 -16.43
C THR A 227 -22.37 -6.11 -17.32
N LYS A 228 -22.56 -5.82 -18.60
CA LYS A 228 -23.16 -6.76 -19.56
C LYS A 228 -22.24 -7.94 -19.87
N ILE A 229 -20.92 -7.71 -19.97
CA ILE A 229 -19.91 -8.78 -20.11
C ILE A 229 -19.96 -9.72 -18.91
N THR A 230 -20.02 -9.18 -17.70
CA THR A 230 -20.19 -9.94 -16.46
C THR A 230 -21.44 -10.81 -16.51
N GLN A 231 -22.59 -10.23 -16.86
CA GLN A 231 -23.84 -10.98 -17.03
C GLN A 231 -23.75 -12.09 -18.09
N ALA A 232 -23.08 -11.83 -19.20
CA ALA A 232 -22.87 -12.84 -20.25
C ALA A 232 -22.05 -14.02 -19.73
N ILE A 233 -20.97 -13.75 -18.99
CA ILE A 233 -20.11 -14.78 -18.40
C ILE A 233 -20.87 -15.58 -17.34
N ASP A 234 -21.59 -14.90 -16.43
CA ASP A 234 -22.37 -15.54 -15.36
C ASP A 234 -23.49 -16.44 -15.93
N ASN A 235 -24.07 -16.07 -17.07
CA ASN A 235 -25.10 -16.84 -17.77
C ASN A 235 -24.55 -17.85 -18.79
N GLU A 236 -23.23 -18.12 -18.78
CA GLU A 236 -22.54 -19.01 -19.74
C GLU A 236 -22.84 -18.68 -21.23
N SER A 237 -23.14 -17.42 -21.52
CA SER A 237 -23.53 -16.94 -22.84
C SER A 237 -22.32 -16.50 -23.66
N GLU A 238 -22.43 -16.58 -24.99
CA GLU A 238 -21.40 -16.06 -25.90
C GLU A 238 -21.33 -14.52 -25.77
N ILE A 239 -20.22 -14.01 -25.22
CA ILE A 239 -20.08 -12.60 -24.80
C ILE A 239 -20.48 -11.61 -25.90
N ILE A 240 -19.85 -11.71 -27.09
CA ILE A 240 -20.11 -10.73 -28.16
C ILE A 240 -21.54 -10.83 -28.68
N LYS A 241 -22.10 -12.04 -28.75
CA LYS A 241 -23.48 -12.24 -29.16
C LYS A 241 -24.44 -11.60 -28.16
N PHE A 242 -24.23 -11.84 -26.87
CA PHE A 242 -25.02 -11.24 -25.79
C PHE A 242 -24.96 -9.71 -25.84
N LEU A 243 -23.76 -9.13 -26.02
CA LEU A 243 -23.61 -7.67 -26.13
C LEU A 243 -24.41 -7.07 -27.29
N LYS A 244 -24.50 -7.78 -28.41
CA LYS A 244 -25.31 -7.33 -29.56
C LYS A 244 -26.81 -7.47 -29.31
N GLU A 245 -27.25 -8.54 -28.67
CA GLU A 245 -28.66 -8.73 -28.28
C GLU A 245 -29.11 -7.63 -27.29
N GLU A 246 -28.17 -7.15 -26.50
CA GLU A 246 -28.34 -6.04 -25.55
C GLU A 246 -28.09 -4.65 -26.17
N ASP A 247 -28.12 -4.52 -27.50
CA ASP A 247 -27.96 -3.26 -28.25
C ASP A 247 -26.69 -2.45 -27.88
N VAL A 248 -25.59 -3.13 -27.56
CA VAL A 248 -24.29 -2.44 -27.35
C VAL A 248 -23.68 -2.09 -28.71
N SER A 249 -23.49 -0.79 -28.94
CA SER A 249 -22.80 -0.27 -30.14
C SER A 249 -21.31 -0.64 -30.11
N LEU A 250 -20.95 -1.72 -30.79
CA LEU A 250 -19.57 -2.14 -31.05
C LEU A 250 -19.15 -1.69 -32.45
N SER A 251 -17.84 -1.67 -32.73
CA SER A 251 -17.32 -1.39 -34.07
C SER A 251 -17.74 -2.44 -35.12
N ASP A 252 -17.74 -2.04 -36.39
CA ASP A 252 -18.18 -2.86 -37.53
C ASP A 252 -17.45 -4.20 -37.62
N LYS A 253 -16.21 -4.29 -37.10
CA LYS A 253 -15.47 -5.55 -37.06
C LYS A 253 -16.12 -6.66 -36.24
N PHE A 254 -17.06 -6.31 -35.37
CA PHE A 254 -17.85 -7.29 -34.66
C PHE A 254 -18.99 -7.85 -35.53
N GLU A 255 -19.30 -7.30 -36.71
CA GLU A 255 -20.36 -7.73 -37.64
C GLU A 255 -20.04 -8.96 -38.49
N TYR A 256 -19.44 -9.99 -37.90
CA TYR A 256 -18.95 -11.17 -38.59
C TYR A 256 -20.00 -12.26 -38.87
N LYS A 257 -21.27 -11.91 -39.13
CA LYS A 257 -22.33 -12.90 -39.41
C LYS A 257 -22.05 -13.72 -40.69
N ASN A 258 -21.45 -13.09 -41.69
CA ASN A 258 -21.16 -13.68 -43.00
C ASN A 258 -19.72 -14.21 -43.13
N ILE A 259 -18.97 -14.20 -42.04
CA ILE A 259 -17.56 -14.61 -42.01
C ILE A 259 -17.45 -16.11 -41.71
N ASP A 260 -16.51 -16.78 -42.37
CA ASP A 260 -16.17 -18.16 -42.06
C ASP A 260 -15.49 -18.24 -40.68
N LYS A 261 -16.24 -18.70 -39.69
CA LYS A 261 -15.75 -18.88 -38.32
C LYS A 261 -14.69 -19.99 -38.19
N THR A 262 -14.47 -20.77 -39.24
CA THR A 262 -13.42 -21.79 -39.26
C THR A 262 -12.03 -21.22 -39.56
N GLU A 263 -11.96 -20.00 -40.09
CA GLU A 263 -10.71 -19.33 -40.49
C GLU A 263 -9.77 -19.10 -39.29
N PRO A 264 -8.45 -19.39 -39.44
CA PRO A 264 -7.49 -19.29 -38.34
C PRO A 264 -7.39 -17.87 -37.75
N ILE A 265 -7.49 -16.84 -38.59
CA ILE A 265 -7.39 -15.44 -38.15
C ILE A 265 -8.57 -15.06 -37.26
N PHE A 266 -9.80 -15.41 -37.66
CA PHE A 266 -11.00 -15.17 -36.86
C PHE A 266 -10.93 -15.92 -35.52
N LYS A 267 -10.59 -17.21 -35.55
CA LYS A 267 -10.48 -18.03 -34.32
C LYS A 267 -9.51 -17.42 -33.32
N LYS A 268 -8.33 -17.02 -33.80
CA LYS A 268 -7.30 -16.43 -32.95
C LYS A 268 -7.72 -15.07 -32.40
N TRP A 269 -8.28 -14.20 -33.24
CA TRP A 269 -8.79 -12.90 -32.83
C TRP A 269 -9.90 -13.04 -31.77
N TYR A 270 -10.88 -13.88 -32.05
CA TYR A 270 -12.03 -14.09 -31.18
C TYR A 270 -11.67 -14.76 -29.85
N SER A 271 -10.79 -15.77 -29.88
CA SER A 271 -10.36 -16.46 -28.67
C SER A 271 -9.57 -15.54 -27.75
N GLN A 272 -8.63 -14.76 -28.29
CA GLN A 272 -7.82 -13.82 -27.50
C GLN A 272 -8.68 -12.72 -26.87
N LEU A 273 -9.62 -12.15 -27.63
CA LEU A 273 -10.55 -11.17 -27.06
C LEU A 273 -11.38 -11.78 -25.93
N THR A 274 -11.98 -12.94 -26.18
CA THR A 274 -12.82 -13.63 -25.19
C THR A 274 -12.05 -13.95 -23.91
N GLU A 275 -10.81 -14.39 -24.04
CA GLU A 275 -9.93 -14.71 -22.92
C GLU A 275 -9.56 -13.46 -22.10
N LEU A 276 -9.19 -12.35 -22.76
CA LEU A 276 -8.96 -11.07 -22.09
C LEU A 276 -10.20 -10.57 -21.33
N LEU A 277 -11.39 -10.71 -21.91
CA LEU A 277 -12.65 -10.34 -21.25
C LEU A 277 -12.93 -11.23 -20.01
N LYS A 278 -12.60 -12.52 -20.08
CA LYS A 278 -12.68 -13.43 -18.93
C LYS A 278 -11.67 -13.10 -17.84
N TYR A 279 -10.44 -12.75 -18.20
CA TYR A 279 -9.46 -12.28 -17.22
C TYR A 279 -9.91 -11.00 -16.56
N ARG A 280 -10.44 -10.02 -17.32
CA ARG A 280 -10.99 -8.80 -16.73
C ARG A 280 -12.13 -9.08 -15.75
N TYR A 281 -13.02 -10.03 -16.07
CA TYR A 281 -14.06 -10.48 -15.15
C TYR A 281 -13.47 -11.06 -13.85
N ARG A 282 -12.46 -11.94 -13.94
CA ARG A 282 -11.76 -12.49 -12.76
C ARG A 282 -11.08 -11.38 -11.94
N MET A 283 -10.44 -10.41 -12.59
CA MET A 283 -9.82 -9.27 -11.91
C MET A 283 -10.84 -8.45 -11.11
N ASN A 284 -12.08 -8.29 -11.60
CA ASN A 284 -13.14 -7.63 -10.83
C ASN A 284 -13.57 -8.43 -9.59
N SER A 285 -13.47 -9.76 -9.62
CA SER A 285 -13.73 -10.60 -8.44
C SER A 285 -12.61 -10.44 -7.41
N ILE A 286 -11.35 -10.50 -7.87
CA ILE A 286 -10.16 -10.29 -7.05
C ILE A 286 -10.19 -8.90 -6.40
N ASP A 287 -10.55 -7.85 -7.14
CA ASP A 287 -10.68 -6.49 -6.59
C ASP A 287 -11.64 -6.43 -5.40
N LYS A 288 -12.81 -7.08 -5.50
CA LYS A 288 -13.79 -7.11 -4.40
C LYS A 288 -13.21 -7.80 -3.17
N GLN A 289 -12.55 -8.95 -3.35
CA GLN A 289 -11.93 -9.69 -2.26
C GLN A 289 -10.75 -8.92 -1.63
N LEU A 290 -9.95 -8.21 -2.43
CA LEU A 290 -8.90 -7.34 -1.91
C LEU A 290 -9.46 -6.17 -1.10
N ASN A 291 -10.54 -5.55 -1.58
CA ASN A 291 -11.21 -4.50 -0.82
C ASN A 291 -11.81 -5.05 0.48
N ASP A 292 -12.30 -6.29 0.50
CA ASP A 292 -12.72 -6.98 1.73
C ASP A 292 -11.58 -7.19 2.73
N VAL A 293 -10.36 -7.47 2.26
CA VAL A 293 -9.17 -7.53 3.11
C VAL A 293 -8.80 -6.12 3.64
N ARG A 294 -8.87 -5.09 2.81
CA ARG A 294 -8.58 -3.70 3.24
C ARG A 294 -9.58 -3.17 4.27
N ARG A 295 -10.83 -3.65 4.23
CA ARG A 295 -11.86 -3.32 5.22
C ARG A 295 -11.49 -3.68 6.66
N TYR A 296 -10.46 -4.49 6.91
CA TYR A 296 -9.99 -4.71 8.29
C TYR A 296 -9.50 -3.42 8.98
N TYR A 297 -9.02 -2.42 8.23
CA TYR A 297 -8.37 -1.24 8.81
C TYR A 297 -8.67 0.10 8.10
N THR A 298 -9.33 0.09 6.94
CA THR A 298 -9.59 1.30 6.16
C THR A 298 -10.90 1.23 5.38
N GLY A 299 -11.42 2.40 4.95
CA GLY A 299 -12.69 2.54 4.24
C GLY A 299 -13.85 3.03 5.12
N GLU A 300 -14.93 3.48 4.47
CA GLU A 300 -16.16 3.92 5.14
C GLU A 300 -16.89 2.74 5.82
N ASP A 301 -16.72 1.53 5.29
CA ASP A 301 -17.34 0.29 5.73
C ASP A 301 -16.35 -0.68 6.38
N ARG A 302 -15.30 -0.12 6.99
CA ARG A 302 -14.30 -0.88 7.74
C ARG A 302 -14.93 -1.66 8.90
N ARG A 303 -14.35 -2.82 9.19
CA ARG A 303 -14.80 -3.76 10.22
C ARG A 303 -14.36 -3.35 11.63
N ASN A 304 -13.22 -2.68 11.73
CA ASN A 304 -12.63 -2.26 12.99
C ASN A 304 -12.28 -0.77 12.95
N SER A 305 -12.27 -0.12 14.10
CA SER A 305 -11.51 1.12 14.26
C SER A 305 -10.02 0.85 14.01
N TYR A 306 -9.23 1.89 13.79
CA TYR A 306 -7.80 1.68 13.55
C TYR A 306 -7.07 1.19 14.83
N LEU A 307 -7.51 1.64 16.01
CA LEU A 307 -7.00 1.15 17.28
C LEU A 307 -7.32 -0.34 17.50
N GLU A 308 -8.56 -0.75 17.24
CA GLU A 308 -8.98 -2.17 17.28
C GLU A 308 -8.18 -3.01 16.28
N PHE A 309 -7.89 -2.48 15.09
CA PHE A 309 -7.05 -3.19 14.12
C PHE A 309 -5.63 -3.43 14.67
N ILE A 310 -5.01 -2.43 15.31
CA ILE A 310 -3.69 -2.60 15.95
C ILE A 310 -3.76 -3.72 17.00
N GLU A 311 -4.75 -3.67 17.90
CA GLU A 311 -4.92 -4.66 18.97
C GLU A 311 -5.10 -6.07 18.43
N LYS A 312 -6.06 -6.27 17.51
CA LYS A 312 -6.32 -7.58 16.93
C LYS A 312 -5.11 -8.15 16.21
N VAL A 313 -4.38 -7.33 15.46
CA VAL A 313 -3.14 -7.76 14.80
C VAL A 313 -2.06 -8.12 15.82
N SER A 314 -1.91 -7.33 16.87
CA SER A 314 -0.86 -7.51 17.88
C SER A 314 -1.02 -8.81 18.64
N PHE A 315 -2.25 -9.15 19.01
CA PHE A 315 -2.56 -10.35 19.79
C PHE A 315 -3.07 -11.52 18.93
N ASN A 316 -3.12 -11.33 17.60
CA ASN A 316 -3.71 -12.27 16.65
C ASN A 316 -5.13 -12.72 17.07
N GLU A 317 -5.95 -11.77 17.53
CA GLU A 317 -7.34 -12.04 17.89
C GLU A 317 -8.13 -12.44 16.64
N ASP A 318 -9.11 -13.33 16.84
CA ASP A 318 -9.95 -13.88 15.76
C ASP A 318 -9.15 -14.48 14.59
N ASP A 319 -7.88 -14.87 14.82
CA ASP A 319 -6.95 -15.34 13.79
C ASP A 319 -6.75 -14.35 12.63
N ILE A 320 -6.88 -13.04 12.89
CA ILE A 320 -6.85 -12.00 11.85
C ILE A 320 -5.62 -12.06 10.95
N ILE A 321 -4.43 -12.33 11.49
CA ILE A 321 -3.19 -12.41 10.69
C ILE A 321 -3.27 -13.60 9.74
N ASN A 322 -3.72 -14.75 10.25
CA ASN A 322 -3.86 -15.98 9.47
C ASN A 322 -4.92 -15.81 8.38
N ASN A 323 -6.04 -15.17 8.70
CA ASN A 323 -7.10 -14.89 7.73
C ASN A 323 -6.60 -13.97 6.61
N ILE A 324 -6.00 -12.82 6.95
CA ILE A 324 -5.42 -11.91 5.95
C ILE A 324 -4.37 -12.63 5.10
N LYS A 325 -3.49 -13.41 5.72
CA LYS A 325 -2.45 -14.15 5.00
C LYS A 325 -3.05 -15.17 4.04
N ASN A 326 -4.02 -15.96 4.48
CA ASN A 326 -4.66 -16.99 3.66
C ASN A 326 -5.41 -16.37 2.47
N ASP A 327 -6.15 -15.28 2.72
CA ASP A 327 -6.86 -14.53 1.67
C ASP A 327 -5.86 -13.99 0.64
N LEU A 328 -4.77 -13.35 1.08
CA LEU A 328 -3.74 -12.84 0.18
C LEU A 328 -3.02 -13.94 -0.60
N VAL A 329 -2.79 -15.12 0.00
CA VAL A 329 -2.17 -16.26 -0.70
C VAL A 329 -3.11 -16.79 -1.78
N SER A 330 -4.39 -17.00 -1.47
CA SER A 330 -5.39 -17.44 -2.46
C SER A 330 -5.47 -16.47 -3.63
N LEU A 331 -5.58 -15.17 -3.33
CA LEU A 331 -5.60 -14.13 -4.34
C LEU A 331 -4.32 -14.09 -5.17
N ARG A 332 -3.17 -14.35 -4.55
CA ARG A 332 -1.88 -14.38 -5.25
C ARG A 332 -1.86 -15.47 -6.31
N GLU A 333 -2.35 -16.65 -6.00
CA GLU A 333 -2.39 -17.79 -6.93
C GLU A 333 -3.25 -17.45 -8.16
N GLU A 334 -4.42 -16.84 -7.94
CA GLU A 334 -5.27 -16.38 -9.03
C GLU A 334 -4.61 -15.31 -9.91
N ILE A 335 -3.93 -14.34 -9.29
CA ILE A 335 -3.22 -13.29 -10.03
C ILE A 335 -2.04 -13.86 -10.82
N ILE A 336 -1.29 -14.81 -10.26
CA ILE A 336 -0.17 -15.47 -10.94
C ILE A 336 -0.67 -16.18 -12.19
N ASP A 337 -1.74 -16.97 -12.08
CA ASP A 337 -2.35 -17.67 -13.22
C ASP A 337 -2.77 -16.69 -14.34
N ILE A 338 -3.41 -15.58 -14.00
CA ILE A 338 -3.75 -14.55 -14.99
C ILE A 338 -2.50 -13.91 -15.59
N ASN A 339 -1.51 -13.58 -14.75
CA ASN A 339 -0.31 -12.88 -15.18
C ASN A 339 0.57 -13.75 -16.09
N GLU A 340 0.69 -15.05 -15.85
CA GLU A 340 1.45 -15.97 -16.71
C GLU A 340 0.95 -15.86 -18.15
N ASN A 341 -0.37 -15.92 -18.35
CA ASN A 341 -0.98 -15.81 -19.68
C ASN A 341 -0.90 -14.39 -20.27
N VAL A 342 -1.19 -13.36 -19.47
CA VAL A 342 -1.19 -11.96 -19.94
C VAL A 342 0.24 -11.45 -20.21
N SER A 343 1.25 -11.98 -19.52
CA SER A 343 2.65 -11.60 -19.68
C SER A 343 3.18 -11.87 -21.08
N GLU A 344 2.73 -12.96 -21.71
CA GLU A 344 3.11 -13.38 -23.07
C GLU A 344 2.53 -12.47 -24.16
N LEU A 345 1.45 -11.73 -23.84
CA LEU A 345 0.78 -10.84 -24.77
C LEU A 345 1.46 -9.45 -24.79
N THR A 346 1.92 -9.05 -25.98
CA THR A 346 2.41 -7.69 -26.21
C THR A 346 1.39 -6.83 -26.96
N LYS A 347 1.35 -5.53 -26.65
CA LYS A 347 0.52 -4.55 -27.38
C LYS A 347 0.74 -4.62 -28.89
N LYS A 348 1.98 -4.86 -29.34
CA LYS A 348 2.32 -4.98 -30.76
C LYS A 348 1.64 -6.19 -31.41
N GLN A 349 1.72 -7.37 -30.78
CA GLN A 349 1.09 -8.59 -31.31
C GLN A 349 -0.43 -8.44 -31.39
N ILE A 350 -1.07 -7.89 -30.34
CA ILE A 350 -2.53 -7.69 -30.34
C ILE A 350 -2.95 -6.65 -31.38
N LYS A 351 -2.20 -5.56 -31.56
CA LYS A 351 -2.46 -4.57 -32.63
C LYS A 351 -2.39 -5.20 -34.01
N LEU A 352 -1.35 -6.00 -34.27
CA LEU A 352 -1.20 -6.69 -35.56
C LEU A 352 -2.36 -7.67 -35.79
N LEU A 353 -2.69 -8.49 -34.80
CA LEU A 353 -3.81 -9.42 -34.90
C LEU A 353 -5.13 -8.71 -35.21
N ASN A 354 -5.39 -7.59 -34.51
CA ASN A 354 -6.61 -6.82 -34.72
C ASN A 354 -6.66 -6.19 -36.12
N LEU A 355 -5.54 -5.65 -36.62
CA LEU A 355 -5.45 -5.10 -37.98
C LEU A 355 -5.58 -6.17 -39.08
N ASP A 356 -4.94 -7.33 -38.88
CA ASP A 356 -5.00 -8.43 -39.83
C ASP A 356 -6.42 -9.00 -39.92
N TYR A 357 -7.14 -9.04 -38.79
CA TYR A 357 -8.56 -9.40 -38.79
C TYR A 357 -9.42 -8.35 -39.51
N GLU A 358 -9.21 -7.06 -39.25
CA GLU A 358 -9.92 -5.98 -39.95
C GLU A 358 -9.69 -6.01 -41.47
N ARG A 359 -8.46 -6.31 -41.93
CA ARG A 359 -8.16 -6.53 -43.36
C ARG A 359 -8.91 -7.72 -43.92
N TYR A 360 -8.88 -8.85 -43.21
CA TYR A 360 -9.59 -10.05 -43.58
C TYR A 360 -11.11 -9.79 -43.73
N LEU A 361 -11.69 -8.97 -42.84
CA LEU A 361 -13.08 -8.55 -43.00
C LEU A 361 -13.31 -7.76 -44.29
N ILE A 362 -12.46 -6.78 -44.61
CA ILE A 362 -12.59 -5.97 -45.83
C ILE A 362 -12.49 -6.84 -47.09
N GLU A 363 -11.63 -7.85 -47.09
CA GLU A 363 -11.43 -8.74 -48.24
C GLU A 363 -12.58 -9.74 -48.44
N ASN A 364 -13.38 -9.99 -47.40
CA ASN A 364 -14.44 -11.01 -47.38
C ASN A 364 -15.84 -10.43 -47.08
N SER A 365 -15.98 -9.10 -47.05
CA SER A 365 -17.26 -8.37 -46.99
C SER A 365 -17.67 -7.93 -48.39
#